data_AF-A0AAI8GE05-F1
#
_entry.id   AF-A0AAI8GE05-F1
#
_cell.length_a   1.000
_cell.length_b   1.000
_cell.length_c   1.000
_cell.angle_alpha   90.00
_cell.angle_beta   90.00
_cell.angle_gamma   90.00
#
_symmetry.space_group_name_H-M   'P 1'
#
loop_
_entity.id
_entity.type
_entity.pdbx_description
1 polymer ?
#
loop_
_entity_poly.entity_id
_entity_poly.type
_entity_poly.pdbx_seq_one_letter_code
_entity_poly.pdbx_strand_id
1 'polypeptide(L)'
;MGQENYGTNIQREHHSRHSAQSSRIFGKRESKLPKWEFYFVILVGFITFVFGFISTAVYFAVMYISPIVSNLTGFTFLESRFLFFTLAMLTLSGFLLAVYPYSKALDGNSSLFIILSFIASGIALGVQVYKLAFNGPTWIGLDLLGEHGNTVEMMYLGAVYFVYNLILFVLIYTIMKKEFEE
;
A
#
# COMPACT_ATOMS: atom_id res chain seq x y z
N MET A 1 31.75 24.40 62.24
CA MET A 1 30.75 23.50 61.64
C MET A 1 30.14 24.21 60.45
N GLY A 2 30.39 23.76 59.22
CA GLY A 2 29.88 24.45 58.04
C GLY A 2 30.50 23.95 56.74
N GLN A 3 30.27 22.68 56.39
CA GLN A 3 30.56 22.13 55.06
C GLN A 3 29.59 20.99 54.71
N GLU A 4 28.29 21.26 54.66
CA GLU A 4 27.32 20.31 54.08
C GLU A 4 26.17 21.11 53.49
N ASN A 5 26.25 21.52 52.21
CA ASN A 5 25.07 21.85 51.39
C ASN A 5 25.36 22.24 49.92
N TYR A 6 26.59 22.07 49.42
CA TYR A 6 26.89 22.36 48.00
C TYR A 6 26.64 21.18 47.05
N GLY A 7 26.61 19.93 47.54
CA GLY A 7 26.41 18.75 46.68
C GLY A 7 24.95 18.48 46.28
N THR A 8 23.99 18.83 47.14
CA THR A 8 22.57 18.48 46.98
C THR A 8 21.83 19.35 45.96
N ASN A 9 22.27 20.58 45.74
CA ASN A 9 21.63 21.50 44.79
C ASN A 9 22.00 21.21 43.33
N ILE A 10 23.24 20.79 43.05
CA ILE A 10 23.67 20.46 41.68
C ILE A 10 22.97 19.20 41.17
N GLN A 11 22.69 18.23 42.05
CA GLN A 11 22.01 17.00 41.68
C GLN A 11 20.51 17.20 41.40
N ARG A 12 19.85 18.16 42.07
CA ARG A 12 18.47 18.55 41.75
C ARG A 12 18.35 19.35 40.46
N GLU A 13 19.32 20.20 40.13
CA GLU A 13 19.34 20.92 38.85
C GLU A 13 19.58 19.98 37.66
N HIS A 14 20.46 18.99 37.79
CA HIS A 14 20.66 18.00 36.73
C HIS A 14 19.44 17.12 36.49
N HIS A 15 18.73 16.71 37.55
CA HIS A 15 17.53 15.89 37.40
C HIS A 15 16.33 16.66 36.82
N SER A 16 16.18 17.93 37.20
CA SER A 16 15.14 18.81 36.64
C SER A 16 15.42 19.24 35.20
N ARG A 17 16.69 19.38 34.80
CA ARG A 17 17.05 19.57 33.39
C ARG A 17 16.76 18.33 32.55
N HIS A 18 17.01 17.13 33.04
CA HIS A 18 16.70 15.91 32.30
C HIS A 18 15.18 15.63 32.20
N SER A 19 14.38 15.97 33.22
CA SER A 19 12.92 15.84 33.14
C SER A 19 12.26 16.97 32.30
N ALA A 20 12.83 18.18 32.31
CA ALA A 20 12.42 19.27 31.42
C ALA A 20 12.86 19.05 29.96
N GLN A 21 13.96 18.34 29.73
CA GLN A 21 14.41 17.98 28.38
C GLN A 21 13.62 16.78 27.82
N SER A 22 13.26 15.80 28.66
CA SER A 22 12.37 14.70 28.27
C SER A 22 10.95 15.17 27.94
N SER A 23 10.43 16.17 28.67
CA SER A 23 9.11 16.76 28.37
C SER A 23 9.10 17.76 27.20
N ARG A 24 10.27 18.26 26.76
CA ARG A 24 10.41 19.05 25.51
C ARG A 24 10.63 18.20 24.26
N ILE A 25 10.96 16.91 24.40
CA ILE A 25 11.03 15.97 23.25
C ILE A 25 9.62 15.58 22.78
N PHE A 26 8.60 15.73 23.64
CA PHE A 26 7.19 15.76 23.24
C PHE A 26 6.76 17.14 22.67
N GLY A 27 7.70 17.89 22.12
CA GLY A 27 7.46 19.10 21.36
C GLY A 27 6.87 18.76 20.00
N LYS A 28 5.58 18.39 20.00
CA LYS A 28 4.56 18.74 18.99
C LYS A 28 5.16 19.17 17.63
N ARG A 29 5.84 18.25 16.92
CA ARG A 29 5.99 18.39 15.47
C ARG A 29 4.61 18.12 14.93
N GLU A 30 3.90 19.20 14.59
CA GLU A 30 2.72 19.11 13.76
C GLU A 30 2.99 18.10 12.65
N SER A 31 2.07 17.15 12.47
CA SER A 31 2.06 16.32 11.27
C SER A 31 2.32 17.26 10.08
N LYS A 32 3.48 17.14 9.42
CA LYS A 32 3.83 18.03 8.28
C LYS A 32 2.76 17.98 7.17
N LEU A 33 1.93 16.94 7.18
CA LEU A 33 0.73 16.82 6.35
C LEU A 33 -0.46 17.59 6.97
N PRO A 34 -1.18 18.42 6.18
CA PRO A 34 -2.50 18.92 6.54
C PRO A 34 -3.39 17.77 7.00
N LYS A 35 -4.20 17.98 8.05
CA LYS A 35 -5.07 16.92 8.63
C LYS A 35 -5.91 16.20 7.57
N TRP A 36 -6.41 16.93 6.58
CA TRP A 36 -7.18 16.36 5.47
C TRP A 36 -6.34 15.38 4.62
N GLU A 37 -5.10 15.74 4.26
CA GLU A 37 -4.21 14.89 3.46
C GLU A 37 -3.88 13.61 4.23
N PHE A 38 -3.63 13.73 5.54
CA PHE A 38 -3.38 12.59 6.40
C PHE A 38 -4.52 11.54 6.34
N TYR A 39 -5.76 11.97 6.57
CA TYR A 39 -6.91 11.05 6.52
C TYR A 39 -7.20 10.53 5.10
N PHE A 40 -6.99 11.37 4.09
CA PHE A 40 -7.20 10.99 2.70
C PHE A 40 -6.24 9.88 2.27
N VAL A 41 -4.95 9.98 2.60
CA VAL A 41 -3.96 8.95 2.26
C VAL A 41 -4.26 7.63 2.97
N ILE A 42 -4.65 7.68 4.25
CA ILE A 42 -5.09 6.48 4.98
C ILE A 42 -6.30 5.84 4.30
N LEU A 43 -7.31 6.65 3.95
CA LEU A 43 -8.52 6.16 3.33
C LEU A 43 -8.25 5.50 1.97
N VAL A 44 -7.47 6.15 1.10
CA VAL A 44 -7.10 5.61 -0.21
C VAL A 44 -6.28 4.32 -0.07
N GLY A 45 -5.30 4.30 0.84
CA GLY A 45 -4.51 3.11 1.13
C GLY A 45 -5.39 1.96 1.63
N PHE A 46 -6.30 2.25 2.56
CA PHE A 46 -7.21 1.25 3.13
C PHE A 46 -8.21 0.71 2.09
N ILE A 47 -8.82 1.57 1.29
CA ILE A 47 -9.71 1.15 0.19
C ILE A 47 -8.93 0.27 -0.80
N THR A 48 -7.70 0.65 -1.15
CA THR A 48 -6.83 -0.14 -2.03
C THR A 48 -6.51 -1.50 -1.43
N PHE A 49 -6.17 -1.55 -0.14
CA PHE A 49 -5.90 -2.79 0.58
C PHE A 49 -7.12 -3.70 0.57
N VAL A 50 -8.30 -3.19 0.95
CA VAL A 50 -9.55 -3.97 0.99
C VAL A 50 -9.92 -4.46 -0.41
N PHE A 51 -9.85 -3.60 -1.42
CA PHE A 51 -10.11 -3.96 -2.80
C PHE A 51 -9.17 -5.08 -3.27
N GLY A 52 -7.86 -4.92 -3.10
CA GLY A 52 -6.88 -5.94 -3.48
C GLY A 52 -7.09 -7.26 -2.72
N PHE A 53 -7.38 -7.19 -1.42
CA PHE A 53 -7.62 -8.37 -0.58
C PHE A 53 -8.88 -9.11 -1.02
N ILE A 54 -10.00 -8.41 -1.24
CA ILE A 54 -11.25 -9.00 -1.74
C ILE A 54 -11.02 -9.62 -3.12
N SER A 55 -10.37 -8.92 -4.05
CA SER A 55 -10.08 -9.46 -5.38
C SER A 55 -9.20 -10.70 -5.33
N THR A 56 -8.22 -10.74 -4.41
CA THR A 56 -7.39 -11.93 -4.17
C THR A 56 -8.21 -13.09 -3.61
N ALA A 57 -9.11 -12.83 -2.66
CA ALA A 57 -10.01 -13.84 -2.11
C ALA A 57 -10.97 -14.39 -3.18
N VAL A 58 -11.51 -13.51 -4.04
CA VAL A 58 -12.35 -13.92 -5.18
C VAL A 58 -11.55 -14.77 -6.16
N TYR A 59 -10.31 -14.40 -6.47
CA TYR A 59 -9.42 -15.20 -7.32
C TYR A 59 -9.24 -16.63 -6.77
N PHE A 60 -8.96 -16.78 -5.48
CA PHE A 60 -8.87 -18.11 -4.85
C PHE A 60 -10.19 -18.86 -4.81
N ALA A 61 -11.31 -18.17 -4.54
CA ALA A 61 -12.63 -18.80 -4.56
C ALA A 61 -12.97 -19.36 -5.95
N VAL A 62 -12.68 -18.59 -7.01
CA VAL A 62 -12.86 -19.03 -8.40
C VAL A 62 -11.95 -20.21 -8.72
N MET A 63 -10.67 -20.19 -8.31
CA MET A 63 -9.77 -21.33 -8.51
C MET A 63 -10.20 -22.59 -7.75
N TYR A 64 -10.77 -22.45 -6.56
CA TYR A 64 -11.26 -23.58 -5.78
C TYR A 64 -12.52 -24.20 -6.38
N ILE A 65 -13.42 -23.38 -6.93
CA ILE A 65 -14.68 -23.82 -7.55
C ILE A 65 -14.47 -24.30 -8.99
N SER A 66 -13.43 -23.80 -9.68
CA SER A 66 -13.03 -24.17 -11.04
C SER A 66 -13.14 -25.67 -11.36
N PRO A 67 -12.53 -26.60 -10.60
CA PRO A 67 -12.58 -28.03 -10.93
C PRO A 67 -13.99 -28.62 -10.88
N ILE A 68 -14.90 -28.04 -10.10
CA ILE A 68 -16.30 -28.47 -10.04
C ILE A 68 -17.05 -27.94 -11.27
N VAL A 69 -16.83 -26.67 -11.61
CA VAL A 69 -17.48 -26.02 -12.76
C VAL A 69 -16.98 -26.59 -14.08
N SER A 70 -15.68 -26.88 -14.20
CA SER A 70 -15.09 -27.45 -15.42
C SER A 70 -15.66 -28.84 -15.71
N ASN A 71 -15.86 -29.66 -14.68
CA ASN A 71 -16.50 -30.97 -14.80
C ASN A 71 -17.99 -30.88 -15.21
N LEU A 72 -18.68 -29.79 -14.86
CA LEU A 72 -20.12 -29.61 -15.16
C LEU A 72 -20.39 -28.87 -16.47
N THR A 73 -19.49 -27.98 -16.88
CA THR A 73 -19.71 -27.04 -18.00
C THR A 73 -18.72 -27.19 -19.14
N GLY A 74 -17.64 -27.95 -18.94
CA GLY A 74 -16.55 -28.10 -19.91
C GLY A 74 -15.61 -26.88 -20.00
N PHE A 75 -15.82 -25.81 -19.22
CA PHE A 75 -14.94 -24.65 -19.18
C PHE A 75 -13.70 -24.93 -18.31
N THR A 76 -12.51 -24.88 -18.91
CA THR A 76 -11.24 -25.01 -18.18
C THR A 76 -10.79 -23.64 -17.69
N PHE A 77 -10.86 -23.37 -16.38
CA PHE A 77 -10.19 -22.19 -15.83
C PHE A 77 -8.69 -22.46 -15.68
N LEU A 78 -7.88 -21.48 -16.09
CA LEU A 78 -6.44 -21.51 -16.01
C LEU A 78 -5.95 -20.64 -14.84
N GLU A 79 -4.88 -21.08 -14.17
CA GLU A 79 -4.25 -20.31 -13.10
C GLU A 79 -3.47 -19.12 -13.67
N SER A 80 -3.99 -17.89 -13.48
CA SER A 80 -3.28 -16.67 -13.86
C SER A 80 -2.31 -16.22 -12.77
N ARG A 81 -1.06 -16.70 -12.85
CA ARG A 81 0.03 -16.26 -11.96
C ARG A 81 0.25 -14.75 -12.01
N PHE A 82 0.05 -14.13 -13.17
CA PHE A 82 0.22 -12.69 -13.36
C PHE A 82 -0.88 -11.87 -12.71
N LEU A 83 -2.14 -12.31 -12.81
CA LEU A 83 -3.25 -11.67 -12.11
C LEU A 83 -3.06 -11.77 -10.61
N PHE A 84 -2.78 -12.97 -10.09
CA PHE A 84 -2.51 -13.17 -8.67
C PHE A 84 -1.39 -12.26 -8.15
N PHE A 85 -0.27 -12.24 -8.85
CA PHE A 85 0.87 -11.39 -8.48
C PHE A 85 0.51 -9.91 -8.50
N THR A 86 -0.25 -9.45 -9.50
CA THR A 86 -0.74 -8.07 -9.59
C THR A 86 -1.64 -7.72 -8.39
N LEU A 87 -2.57 -8.60 -8.04
CA LEU A 87 -3.48 -8.40 -6.91
C LEU A 87 -2.74 -8.41 -5.56
N ALA A 88 -1.77 -9.30 -5.39
CA ALA A 88 -0.93 -9.35 -4.19
C ALA A 88 -0.11 -8.07 -4.03
N MET A 89 0.51 -7.58 -5.11
CA MET A 89 1.28 -6.33 -5.10
C MET A 89 0.40 -5.10 -4.88
N LEU A 90 -0.81 -5.07 -5.44
CA LEU A 90 -1.78 -4.00 -5.18
C LEU A 90 -2.23 -3.97 -3.72
N THR A 91 -2.51 -5.14 -3.14
CA THR A 91 -2.87 -5.30 -1.72
C THR A 91 -1.75 -4.80 -0.81
N LEU A 92 -0.51 -5.23 -1.09
CA LEU A 92 0.67 -4.80 -0.34
C LEU A 92 0.89 -3.28 -0.47
N SER A 93 0.75 -2.73 -1.67
CA SER A 93 0.89 -1.29 -1.91
C SER A 93 -0.14 -0.47 -1.12
N GLY A 94 -1.41 -0.89 -1.12
CA GLY A 94 -2.48 -0.26 -0.34
C GLY A 94 -2.22 -0.32 1.17
N PHE A 95 -1.80 -1.47 1.67
CA PHE A 95 -1.44 -1.64 3.09
C PHE A 95 -0.31 -0.68 3.49
N LEU A 96 0.78 -0.64 2.72
CA LEU A 96 1.91 0.23 3.00
C LEU A 96 1.54 1.72 2.91
N LEU A 97 0.69 2.09 1.95
CA LEU A 97 0.17 3.45 1.81
C LEU A 97 -0.69 3.86 3.01
N ALA A 98 -1.50 2.94 3.54
CA ALA A 98 -2.32 3.19 4.72
C ALA A 98 -1.46 3.36 6.00
N VAL A 99 -0.36 2.61 6.10
CA VAL A 99 0.56 2.66 7.26
C VAL A 99 1.50 3.87 7.22
N TYR A 100 1.84 4.39 6.03
CA TYR A 100 2.76 5.53 5.86
C TYR A 100 2.44 6.73 6.77
N PRO A 101 1.19 7.27 6.80
CA PRO A 101 0.88 8.44 7.62
C PRO A 101 1.02 8.15 9.12
N TYR A 102 0.63 6.95 9.57
CA TYR A 102 0.82 6.54 10.97
C TYR A 102 2.30 6.48 11.35
N SER A 103 3.14 5.93 10.47
CA SER A 103 4.58 5.91 10.71
C SER A 103 5.16 7.33 10.77
N LYS A 104 4.71 8.24 9.88
CA LYS A 104 5.11 9.65 9.89
C LYS A 104 4.68 10.38 11.17
N ALA A 105 3.50 10.06 11.71
CA ALA A 105 2.98 10.67 12.93
C ALA A 105 3.68 10.20 14.22
N LEU A 106 4.35 9.05 14.19
CA LEU A 106 5.09 8.48 15.32
C LEU A 106 6.62 8.72 15.22
N ASP A 107 7.06 9.63 14.35
CA ASP A 107 8.48 9.85 14.02
C ASP A 107 9.23 8.56 13.61
N GLY A 108 8.50 7.61 13.00
CA GLY A 108 9.04 6.38 12.45
C GLY A 108 9.62 6.56 11.04
N ASN A 109 10.07 5.46 10.42
CA ASN A 109 10.62 5.47 9.07
C ASN A 109 9.50 5.52 7.99
N SER A 110 8.81 6.67 7.90
CA SER A 110 7.74 6.92 6.93
C SER A 110 8.20 6.76 5.49
N SER A 111 9.40 7.24 5.17
CA SER A 111 9.98 7.19 3.82
C SER A 111 10.09 5.76 3.29
N LEU A 112 10.42 4.78 4.15
CA LEU A 112 10.47 3.37 3.77
C LEU A 112 9.10 2.86 3.31
N PHE A 113 8.02 3.17 4.06
CA PHE A 113 6.68 2.69 3.72
C PHE A 113 6.18 3.26 2.38
N ILE A 114 6.40 4.55 2.12
CA ILE A 114 5.98 5.16 0.85
C ILE A 114 6.82 4.66 -0.33
N ILE A 115 8.14 4.45 -0.15
CA ILE A 115 9.00 3.84 -1.19
C ILE A 115 8.54 2.41 -1.50
N LEU A 116 8.30 1.58 -0.49
CA LEU A 116 7.84 0.21 -0.71
C LEU A 116 6.45 0.17 -1.37
N SER A 117 5.56 1.09 -0.98
CA SER A 117 4.25 1.23 -1.61
C SER A 117 4.37 1.59 -3.10
N PHE A 118 5.29 2.52 -3.42
CA PHE A 118 5.60 2.94 -4.79
C PHE A 118 6.16 1.79 -5.63
N ILE A 119 7.15 1.05 -5.11
CA ILE A 119 7.74 -0.09 -5.79
C ILE A 119 6.70 -1.18 -6.03
N ALA A 120 5.87 -1.51 -5.03
CA ALA A 120 4.83 -2.53 -5.17
C ALA A 120 3.80 -2.17 -6.26
N SER A 121 3.28 -0.93 -6.26
CA SER A 121 2.36 -0.47 -7.30
C SER A 121 3.03 -0.40 -8.68
N GLY A 122 4.30 0.05 -8.74
CA GLY A 122 5.08 0.09 -9.98
C GLY A 122 5.33 -1.29 -10.58
N ILE A 123 5.63 -2.29 -9.76
CA ILE A 123 5.77 -3.69 -10.21
C ILE A 123 4.42 -4.21 -10.73
N ALA A 124 3.32 -3.96 -10.02
CA ALA A 124 1.99 -4.35 -10.48
C ALA A 124 1.63 -3.70 -11.83
N LEU A 125 1.94 -2.41 -12.00
CA LEU A 125 1.75 -1.70 -13.27
C LEU A 125 2.62 -2.29 -14.37
N GLY A 126 3.90 -2.56 -14.09
CA GLY A 126 4.81 -3.15 -15.05
C GLY A 126 4.29 -4.49 -15.60
N VAL A 127 3.73 -5.34 -14.72
CA VAL A 127 3.09 -6.60 -15.13
C VAL A 127 1.85 -6.36 -15.97
N GLN A 128 1.00 -5.40 -15.59
CA GLN A 128 -0.20 -5.06 -16.37
C GLN A 128 0.16 -4.50 -17.75
N VAL A 129 1.16 -3.62 -17.86
CA VAL A 129 1.66 -3.08 -19.14
C VAL A 129 2.24 -4.20 -20.01
N TYR A 130 3.07 -5.06 -19.42
CA TYR A 130 3.61 -6.23 -20.11
C TYR A 130 2.48 -7.08 -20.69
N LYS A 131 1.50 -7.46 -19.88
CA LYS A 131 0.37 -8.26 -20.33
C LYS A 131 -0.50 -7.56 -21.37
N LEU A 132 -0.75 -6.26 -21.22
CA LEU A 132 -1.50 -5.46 -22.18
C LEU A 132 -0.80 -5.43 -23.55
N ALA A 133 0.53 -5.33 -23.57
CA ALA A 133 1.30 -5.27 -24.80
C ALA A 133 1.32 -6.59 -25.58
N PHE A 134 1.37 -7.73 -24.88
CA PHE A 134 1.48 -9.05 -25.53
C PHE A 134 0.14 -9.74 -25.77
N ASN A 135 -0.82 -9.60 -24.84
CA ASN A 135 -2.10 -10.30 -24.87
C ASN A 135 -3.29 -9.36 -25.12
N GLY A 136 -3.04 -8.05 -25.22
CA GLY A 136 -4.09 -7.06 -25.39
C GLY A 136 -4.89 -6.79 -24.11
N PRO A 137 -5.97 -6.01 -24.22
CA PRO A 137 -6.75 -5.58 -23.06
C PRO A 137 -7.60 -6.69 -22.43
N THR A 138 -7.81 -7.82 -23.13
CA THR A 138 -8.53 -9.01 -22.63
C THR A 138 -7.63 -9.99 -21.89
N TRP A 139 -6.37 -9.65 -21.61
CA TRP A 139 -5.38 -10.56 -21.03
C TRP A 139 -5.83 -11.26 -19.74
N ILE A 140 -6.62 -10.59 -18.89
CA ILE A 140 -7.17 -11.20 -17.67
C ILE A 140 -8.10 -12.36 -18.03
N GLY A 141 -8.99 -12.14 -19.00
CA GLY A 141 -9.90 -13.16 -19.50
C GLY A 141 -9.14 -14.30 -20.16
N LEU A 142 -8.19 -13.98 -21.05
CA LEU A 142 -7.37 -14.97 -21.73
C LEU A 142 -6.59 -15.84 -20.74
N ASP A 143 -6.04 -15.25 -19.69
CA ASP A 143 -5.30 -15.98 -18.66
C ASP A 143 -6.19 -16.83 -17.75
N LEU A 144 -7.46 -16.47 -17.56
CA LEU A 144 -8.39 -17.18 -16.68
C LEU A 144 -9.23 -18.24 -17.41
N LEU A 145 -9.59 -18.00 -18.66
CA LEU A 145 -10.59 -18.78 -19.41
C LEU A 145 -10.06 -19.27 -20.77
N GLY A 146 -8.81 -18.95 -21.13
CA GLY A 146 -8.27 -19.25 -22.46
C GLY A 146 -9.00 -18.46 -23.54
N GLU A 147 -9.24 -19.09 -24.71
CA GLU A 147 -9.90 -18.44 -25.84
C GLU A 147 -11.32 -17.94 -25.52
N HIS A 148 -12.01 -18.59 -24.57
CA HIS A 148 -13.34 -18.18 -24.09
C HIS A 148 -13.32 -16.88 -23.29
N GLY A 149 -12.15 -16.44 -22.83
CA GLY A 149 -11.97 -15.18 -22.11
C GLY A 149 -11.76 -13.97 -23.00
N ASN A 150 -11.75 -14.14 -24.33
CA ASN A 150 -11.65 -13.03 -25.27
C ASN A 150 -13.00 -12.30 -25.42
N THR A 151 -13.52 -11.75 -24.32
CA THR A 151 -14.80 -11.08 -24.29
C THR A 151 -14.65 -9.60 -23.90
N VAL A 152 -15.66 -8.81 -24.25
CA VAL A 152 -15.68 -7.36 -23.96
C VAL A 152 -15.71 -7.11 -22.45
N GLU A 153 -16.37 -7.97 -21.67
CA GLU A 153 -16.41 -7.86 -20.21
C GLU A 153 -15.01 -8.00 -19.59
N MET A 154 -14.21 -8.93 -20.10
CA MET A 154 -12.83 -9.13 -19.65
C MET A 154 -11.91 -7.97 -20.06
N MET A 155 -12.21 -7.33 -21.20
CA MET A 155 -11.55 -6.09 -21.62
C MET A 155 -11.79 -4.95 -20.61
N TYR A 156 -13.05 -4.74 -20.21
CA TYR A 156 -13.40 -3.72 -19.22
C TYR A 156 -12.79 -4.01 -17.86
N LEU A 157 -12.80 -5.28 -17.44
CA LEU A 157 -12.16 -5.70 -16.19
C LEU A 157 -10.66 -5.34 -16.22
N GLY A 158 -9.96 -5.71 -17.30
CA GLY A 158 -8.55 -5.37 -17.51
C GLY A 158 -8.29 -3.86 -17.45
N ALA A 159 -9.12 -3.07 -18.14
CA ALA A 159 -9.02 -1.61 -18.17
C ALA A 159 -9.23 -0.98 -16.79
N VAL A 160 -10.25 -1.44 -16.03
CA VAL A 160 -10.54 -0.92 -14.68
C VAL A 160 -9.36 -1.15 -13.74
N TYR A 161 -8.80 -2.38 -13.70
CA TYR A 161 -7.63 -2.67 -12.87
C TYR A 161 -6.40 -1.86 -13.27
N PHE A 162 -6.19 -1.67 -14.58
CA PHE A 162 -5.08 -0.89 -15.09
C PHE A 162 -5.19 0.59 -14.72
N VAL A 163 -6.33 1.21 -15.01
CA VAL A 163 -6.58 2.63 -14.71
C VAL A 163 -6.53 2.88 -13.20
N TYR A 164 -7.11 2.00 -12.41
CA TYR A 164 -7.06 2.09 -10.95
C TYR A 164 -5.61 2.10 -10.44
N ASN A 165 -4.79 1.14 -10.88
CA ASN A 165 -3.40 1.05 -10.45
C ASN A 165 -2.56 2.22 -10.99
N LEU A 166 -2.88 2.75 -12.17
CA LEU A 166 -2.21 3.93 -12.74
C LEU A 166 -2.48 5.18 -11.89
N ILE A 167 -3.75 5.41 -11.53
CA ILE A 167 -4.13 6.54 -10.66
C ILE A 167 -3.43 6.41 -9.30
N LEU A 168 -3.47 5.20 -8.72
CA LEU A 168 -2.80 4.91 -7.45
C LEU A 168 -1.29 5.18 -7.53
N PHE A 169 -0.62 4.72 -8.57
CA PHE A 169 0.81 4.91 -8.77
C PHE A 169 1.18 6.40 -8.86
N VAL A 170 0.42 7.18 -9.64
CA VAL A 170 0.64 8.64 -9.78
C VAL A 170 0.44 9.35 -8.44
N LEU A 171 -0.58 8.95 -7.67
CA LEU A 171 -0.83 9.48 -6.33
C LEU A 171 0.31 9.15 -5.37
N ILE A 172 0.75 7.89 -5.31
CA ILE A 172 1.89 7.47 -4.48
C ILE A 172 3.15 8.23 -4.89
N TYR A 173 3.42 8.38 -6.19
CA TYR A 173 4.56 9.15 -6.69
C TYR A 173 4.51 10.60 -6.23
N THR A 174 3.35 11.23 -6.27
CA THR A 174 3.17 12.63 -5.86
C THR A 174 3.42 12.80 -4.36
N ILE A 175 2.91 11.88 -3.53
CA ILE A 175 3.15 11.87 -2.08
C ILE A 175 4.64 11.63 -1.79
N MET A 176 5.24 10.65 -2.47
CA MET A 176 6.66 10.31 -2.33
C MET A 176 7.55 11.50 -2.70
N LYS A 177 7.25 12.18 -3.81
CA LYS A 177 8.00 13.37 -4.23
C LYS A 177 7.95 14.46 -3.17
N LYS A 178 6.76 14.76 -2.62
CA LYS A 178 6.58 15.73 -1.53
C LYS A 178 7.37 15.34 -0.27
N GLU A 179 7.44 14.06 0.07
CA GLU A 179 8.21 13.56 1.23
C GLU A 179 9.72 13.84 1.12
N PHE A 180 10.29 13.81 -0.09
CA PHE A 180 11.74 14.01 -0.30
C PHE A 180 12.13 15.46 -0.63
N GLU A 181 11.16 16.31 -0.93
CA GLU A 181 11.38 17.76 -1.12
C GLU A 181 11.25 18.55 0.22
N GLU A 182 10.72 17.93 1.28
CA GLU A 182 10.53 18.47 2.65
C GLU A 182 11.68 18.20 3.64
#